data_AF-A0A9X1THJ6-F1
#
_entry.id   AF-A0A9X1THJ6-F1
#
_cell.length_a   1.000
_cell.length_b   1.000
_cell.length_c   1.000
_cell.angle_alpha   90.00
_cell.angle_beta   90.00
_cell.angle_gamma   90.00
#
_symmetry.space_group_name_H-M   'P 1'
#
loop_
_entity.id
_entity.type
_entity.pdbx_description
1 polymer ?
#
loop_
_entity_poly.entity_id
_entity_poly.type
_entity_poly.pdbx_seq_one_letter_code
_entity_poly.pdbx_strand_id
1 'polypeptide(L)'
;MSEKYLTGPTSAAAGTARLHGRPRSPAEARGTVRRLLSEQARAHGTVCTSETLSDALLVASELTTNAMLHGGGITDFDVEVVGPDLYLSVSDRERRHPVTLGPTDPQGHHRCGGRGWPIVCRLSHTVRIADLPTGGKRVTAVIPLRGLVRGGRDGT
;
A
#
# COMPACT_ATOMS: atom_id res chain seq x y z
N MET A 1 23.15 -8.66 -24.28
CA MET A 1 21.75 -8.93 -23.86
C MET A 1 21.58 -8.40 -22.44
N SER A 2 20.43 -7.82 -22.14
CA SER A 2 20.01 -7.21 -20.86
C SER A 2 20.23 -5.69 -20.69
N GLU A 3 19.75 -4.96 -21.69
CA GLU A 3 19.03 -3.69 -21.53
C GLU A 3 17.59 -4.09 -21.10
N LYS A 4 16.88 -3.53 -20.11
CA LYS A 4 16.60 -2.12 -19.79
C LYS A 4 16.14 -2.02 -18.33
N TYR A 5 16.87 -1.29 -17.49
CA TYR A 5 16.29 -0.70 -16.29
C TYR A 5 15.83 0.71 -16.65
N LEU A 6 14.53 0.91 -16.80
CA LEU A 6 14.00 2.28 -16.83
C LEU A 6 14.10 2.86 -15.41
N THR A 7 15.19 3.56 -15.15
CA THR A 7 15.25 4.62 -14.14
C THR A 7 14.85 5.91 -14.86
N GLY A 8 13.55 6.12 -15.03
CA GLY A 8 13.04 7.42 -15.46
C GLY A 8 12.87 8.32 -14.23
N PRO A 9 13.21 9.63 -14.28
CA PRO A 9 12.63 10.57 -13.33
C PRO A 9 11.11 10.44 -13.47
N THR A 10 10.39 10.41 -12.34
CA THR A 10 8.92 10.51 -12.33
C THR A 10 8.55 11.83 -13.00
N SER A 11 8.38 11.80 -14.32
CA SER A 11 7.83 12.89 -15.08
C SER A 11 6.43 13.10 -14.54
N ALA A 12 6.23 14.22 -13.86
CA ALA A 12 4.95 14.70 -13.39
C ALA A 12 4.01 14.84 -14.60
N ALA A 13 3.31 13.76 -14.93
CA ALA A 13 2.29 13.74 -15.95
C ALA A 13 0.93 13.73 -15.24
N ALA A 14 0.22 14.85 -15.37
CA ALA A 14 -1.20 15.03 -15.03
C ALA A 14 -1.64 14.53 -13.63
N GLY A 15 -1.32 15.32 -12.61
CA GLY A 15 -2.08 15.35 -11.34
C GLY A 15 -2.14 14.04 -10.55
N THR A 16 -1.03 13.33 -10.37
CA THR A 16 -0.97 12.23 -9.39
C THR A 16 -1.09 12.83 -7.99
N ALA A 17 -2.15 12.47 -7.24
CA ALA A 17 -2.14 12.80 -5.83
C ALA A 17 -1.26 11.82 -5.07
N ARG A 18 -0.41 12.39 -4.24
CA ARG A 18 0.58 11.68 -3.47
C ARG A 18 0.67 12.27 -2.08
N LEU A 19 0.71 11.39 -1.08
CA LEU A 19 0.92 11.76 0.31
C LEU A 19 2.10 10.98 0.88
N HIS A 20 3.03 11.72 1.45
CA HIS A 20 4.21 11.20 2.12
C HIS A 20 4.12 11.44 3.63
N GLY A 21 4.68 10.54 4.42
CA GLY A 21 4.76 10.70 5.85
C GLY A 21 5.55 9.61 6.55
N ARG A 22 5.52 9.65 7.88
CA ARG A 22 6.13 8.64 8.75
C ARG A 22 5.13 8.27 9.86
N PRO A 23 4.10 7.45 9.54
CA PRO A 23 3.08 7.09 10.50
C PRO A 23 3.69 6.36 11.69
N ARG A 24 3.24 6.73 12.89
CA ARG A 24 3.67 6.15 14.17
C ARG A 24 2.75 5.01 14.61
N SER A 25 1.63 4.83 13.93
CA SER A 25 0.71 3.71 14.14
C SER A 25 0.03 3.29 12.84
N PRO A 26 -0.51 2.05 12.76
CA PRO A 26 -1.37 1.62 11.65
C PRO A 26 -2.60 2.51 11.46
N ALA A 27 -3.09 3.13 12.54
CA ALA A 27 -4.22 4.06 12.47
C ALA A 27 -3.88 5.34 11.70
N GLU A 28 -2.69 5.91 11.91
CA GLU A 28 -2.21 7.08 11.16
C GLU A 28 -1.99 6.75 9.67
N ALA A 29 -1.47 5.56 9.37
CA ALA A 29 -1.31 5.08 8.01
C ALA A 29 -2.66 4.99 7.29
N ARG A 30 -3.66 4.36 7.93
CA ARG A 30 -5.04 4.32 7.44
C ARG A 30 -5.63 5.72 7.23
N GLY A 31 -5.38 6.64 8.16
CA GLY A 31 -5.81 8.04 8.03
C GLY A 31 -5.24 8.73 6.79
N THR A 32 -3.97 8.49 6.49
CA THR A 32 -3.30 9.02 5.29
C THR A 32 -3.94 8.47 4.00
N VAL A 33 -4.19 7.16 3.95
CA VAL A 33 -4.87 6.52 2.80
C VAL A 33 -6.29 7.07 2.59
N ARG A 34 -7.08 7.18 3.67
CA ARG A 34 -8.42 7.78 3.61
C ARG A 34 -8.39 9.20 3.07
N ARG A 35 -7.44 10.01 3.55
CA ARG A 35 -7.28 11.39 3.13
C ARG A 35 -7.01 11.47 1.63
N LEU A 36 -6.01 10.73 1.14
CA LEU A 36 -5.67 10.71 -0.28
C LEU A 36 -6.86 10.31 -1.15
N LEU A 37 -7.51 9.18 -0.84
CA LEU A 37 -8.63 8.68 -1.64
C LEU A 37 -9.83 9.64 -1.60
N SER A 38 -10.04 10.34 -0.48
CA SER A 38 -11.10 11.35 -0.34
C SER A 38 -10.80 12.63 -1.13
N GLU A 39 -9.54 13.05 -1.20
CA GLU A 39 -9.09 14.18 -2.01
C GLU A 39 -9.21 13.86 -3.50
N GLN A 40 -8.81 12.64 -3.89
CA GLN A 40 -8.94 12.14 -5.27
C GLN A 40 -10.40 12.01 -5.72
N ALA A 41 -11.26 11.45 -4.88
CA ALA A 41 -12.70 11.36 -5.15
C ALA A 41 -13.32 12.75 -5.41
N ARG A 42 -12.92 13.77 -4.63
CA ARG A 42 -13.38 15.15 -4.80
C ARG A 42 -12.86 15.78 -6.09
N ALA A 43 -11.59 15.58 -6.42
CA ALA A 43 -10.96 16.18 -7.59
C ALA A 43 -11.50 15.60 -8.92
N HIS A 44 -11.81 14.30 -8.95
CA HIS A 44 -12.18 13.61 -10.19
C HIS A 44 -13.65 13.18 -10.28
N GLY A 45 -14.47 13.48 -9.26
CA GLY A 45 -15.89 13.12 -9.23
C GLY A 45 -16.15 11.60 -9.16
N THR A 46 -15.15 10.83 -8.75
CA THR A 46 -15.21 9.36 -8.63
C THR A 46 -15.50 8.94 -7.19
N VAL A 47 -16.13 7.79 -7.00
CA VAL A 47 -16.31 7.20 -5.67
C VAL A 47 -15.66 5.82 -5.66
N CYS A 48 -14.65 5.62 -4.82
CA CYS A 48 -14.11 4.29 -4.53
C CYS A 48 -15.19 3.44 -3.86
N THR A 49 -15.30 2.17 -4.25
CA THR A 49 -16.19 1.24 -3.55
C THR A 49 -15.73 1.07 -2.10
N SER A 50 -16.69 0.74 -1.21
CA SER A 50 -16.40 0.44 0.19
C SER A 50 -15.40 -0.73 0.33
N GLU A 51 -15.50 -1.73 -0.56
CA GLU A 51 -14.59 -2.87 -0.62
C GLU A 51 -13.15 -2.43 -0.95
N THR A 52 -12.95 -1.64 -2.01
CA THR A 52 -11.63 -1.11 -2.37
C THR A 52 -11.02 -0.29 -1.24
N LEU A 53 -11.82 0.54 -0.56
CA LEU A 53 -11.34 1.30 0.60
C LEU A 53 -10.95 0.35 1.74
N SER A 54 -11.77 -0.65 2.05
CA SER A 54 -11.48 -1.63 3.10
C SER A 54 -10.18 -2.39 2.81
N ASP A 55 -9.98 -2.84 1.56
CA ASP A 55 -8.79 -3.55 1.12
C ASP A 55 -7.53 -2.69 1.26
N ALA A 56 -7.60 -1.44 0.78
CA ALA A 56 -6.50 -0.49 0.90
C ALA A 56 -6.10 -0.22 2.35
N LEU A 57 -7.08 -0.08 3.25
CA LEU A 57 -6.83 0.14 4.67
C LEU A 57 -6.27 -1.09 5.37
N LEU A 58 -6.69 -2.28 4.96
CA LEU A 58 -6.17 -3.54 5.48
C LEU A 58 -4.71 -3.71 5.05
N VAL A 59 -4.40 -3.56 3.75
CA VAL A 59 -3.02 -3.62 3.25
C VAL A 59 -2.13 -2.59 3.94
N ALA A 60 -2.58 -1.35 4.09
CA ALA A 60 -1.82 -0.32 4.81
C ALA A 60 -1.54 -0.73 6.26
N SER A 61 -2.51 -1.35 6.93
CA SER A 61 -2.36 -1.81 8.31
C SER A 61 -1.35 -2.95 8.42
N GLU A 62 -1.43 -3.94 7.53
CA GLU A 62 -0.54 -5.09 7.53
C GLU A 62 0.90 -4.69 7.19
N LEU A 63 1.11 -3.83 6.18
CA LEU A 63 2.44 -3.35 5.80
C LEU A 63 3.09 -2.53 6.93
N THR A 64 2.33 -1.61 7.53
CA THR A 64 2.88 -0.79 8.63
C THR A 64 3.10 -1.57 9.91
N THR A 65 2.22 -2.54 10.23
CA THR A 65 2.43 -3.47 11.35
C THR A 65 3.67 -4.31 11.14
N ASN A 66 3.89 -4.86 9.94
CA ASN A 66 5.10 -5.61 9.62
C ASN A 66 6.36 -4.74 9.76
N ALA A 67 6.35 -3.52 9.22
CA ALA A 67 7.47 -2.60 9.32
C ALA A 67 7.78 -2.22 10.79
N MET A 68 6.76 -2.04 11.63
CA MET A 68 6.91 -1.72 13.04
C MET A 68 7.42 -2.90 13.87
N LEU A 69 6.82 -4.09 13.70
CA LEU A 69 7.13 -5.27 14.53
C LEU A 69 8.39 -6.00 14.07
N HIS A 70 8.69 -5.97 12.77
CA HIS A 70 9.74 -6.80 12.17
C HIS A 70 10.75 -6.01 11.35
N GLY A 71 10.40 -4.79 10.92
CA GLY A 71 11.23 -3.95 10.06
C GLY A 71 12.15 -2.96 10.80
N GLY A 72 12.24 -3.01 12.12
CA GLY A 72 12.99 -2.01 12.89
C GLY A 72 12.35 -0.60 12.83
N GLY A 73 11.05 -0.53 12.54
CA GLY A 73 10.28 0.71 12.47
C GLY A 73 10.31 1.38 11.10
N ILE A 74 9.25 2.14 10.83
CA ILE A 74 9.04 2.83 9.55
C ILE A 74 10.07 3.96 9.36
N THR A 75 10.71 3.98 8.20
CA THR A 75 11.60 5.06 7.75
C THR A 75 10.91 6.00 6.79
N ASP A 76 10.02 5.49 5.96
CA ASP A 76 9.24 6.26 4.99
C ASP A 76 7.91 5.58 4.68
N PHE A 77 6.88 6.36 4.39
CA PHE A 77 5.56 5.89 4.00
C PHE A 77 5.01 6.80 2.90
N ASP A 78 4.62 6.19 1.80
CA ASP A 78 4.16 6.88 0.60
C ASP A 78 2.90 6.23 0.06
N VAL A 79 1.93 7.07 -0.29
CA VAL A 79 0.66 6.68 -0.87
C VAL A 79 0.44 7.51 -2.12
N GLU A 80 0.28 6.85 -3.26
CA GLU A 80 0.11 7.51 -4.55
C GLU A 80 -1.01 6.87 -5.34
N VAL A 81 -1.84 7.70 -5.98
CA VAL A 81 -2.81 7.21 -6.98
C VAL A 81 -2.26 7.48 -8.37
N VAL A 82 -2.15 6.42 -9.18
CA VAL A 82 -1.69 6.49 -10.57
C VAL A 82 -2.70 5.75 -11.44
N GLY A 83 -3.48 6.49 -12.23
CA GLY A 83 -4.53 5.92 -13.06
C GLY A 83 -5.55 5.13 -12.22
N PRO A 84 -5.78 3.83 -12.51
CA PRO A 84 -6.73 3.01 -11.77
C PRO A 84 -6.11 2.33 -10.54
N ASP A 85 -4.90 2.67 -10.12
CA ASP A 85 -4.18 1.94 -9.07
C ASP A 85 -3.73 2.84 -7.91
N LEU A 86 -3.74 2.24 -6.72
CA LEU A 86 -3.18 2.79 -5.49
C LEU A 86 -1.85 2.11 -5.19
N TYR A 87 -0.79 2.90 -5.08
CA TYR A 87 0.53 2.48 -4.68
C TYR A 87 0.71 2.77 -3.19
N LEU A 88 0.91 1.73 -2.40
CA LEU A 88 1.24 1.82 -0.97
C LEU A 88 2.67 1.35 -0.75
N SER A 89 3.56 2.30 -0.46
CA SER A 89 4.97 2.00 -0.20
C SER A 89 5.32 2.24 1.26
N VAL A 90 5.87 1.22 1.91
CA VAL A 90 6.41 1.31 3.27
C VAL A 90 7.89 0.98 3.23
N SER A 91 8.71 1.86 3.78
CA SER A 91 10.14 1.61 3.98
C SER A 91 10.43 1.35 5.43
N ASP A 92 11.32 0.40 5.70
CA ASP A 92 11.77 0.06 7.04
C ASP A 92 13.29 -0.16 7.06
N ARG A 93 13.86 -0.31 8.26
CA ARG A 93 15.33 -0.35 8.47
C ARG A 93 15.95 -1.71 8.16
N GLU A 94 15.14 -2.75 8.04
CA GLU A 94 15.62 -4.12 7.94
C GLU A 94 15.48 -4.68 6.52
N ARG A 95 16.52 -5.38 6.05
CA ARG A 95 16.48 -6.08 4.75
C ARG A 95 15.67 -7.38 4.80
N ARG A 96 15.22 -7.80 5.98
CA ARG A 96 14.42 -9.02 6.14
C ARG A 96 13.12 -8.89 5.36
N HIS A 97 12.86 -9.84 4.46
CA HIS A 97 11.59 -9.92 3.75
C HIS A 97 10.41 -10.11 4.71
N PRO A 98 9.21 -9.64 4.33
CA PRO A 98 7.99 -9.86 5.11
C PRO A 98 7.80 -11.33 5.46
N VAL A 99 7.43 -11.60 6.71
CA VAL A 99 7.40 -12.96 7.26
C VAL A 99 6.02 -13.58 7.01
N THR A 100 5.97 -14.65 6.22
CA THR A 100 4.84 -15.58 6.21
C THR A 100 5.05 -16.56 7.36
N LEU A 101 4.13 -16.60 8.33
CA LEU A 101 4.10 -17.71 9.28
C LEU A 101 2.93 -18.62 8.92
N GLY A 102 3.15 -19.94 8.99
CA GLY A 102 2.07 -20.91 8.87
C GLY A 102 0.99 -20.70 9.94
N PRO A 103 -0.25 -21.17 9.70
CA PRO A 103 -1.38 -20.98 10.61
C PRO A 103 -1.18 -21.66 11.98
N THR A 104 -0.27 -22.62 12.07
CA THR A 104 0.11 -23.35 13.27
C THR A 104 1.61 -23.22 13.54
N ASP A 105 1.98 -23.28 14.83
CA ASP A 105 3.36 -23.43 15.24
C ASP A 105 3.83 -24.90 15.17
N PRO A 106 5.13 -25.20 15.44
CA PRO A 106 5.63 -26.57 15.48
C PRO A 106 4.94 -27.47 16.52
N GLN A 107 4.20 -26.90 17.48
CA GLN A 107 3.41 -27.63 18.49
C GLN A 107 1.94 -27.78 18.07
N GLY A 108 1.55 -27.31 16.88
CA GLY A 108 0.18 -27.41 16.37
C GLY A 108 -0.76 -26.33 16.92
N HIS A 109 -0.28 -25.36 17.70
CA HIS A 109 -1.12 -24.29 18.20
C HIS A 109 -1.37 -23.23 17.13
N HIS A 110 -2.61 -22.74 17.06
CA HIS A 110 -2.95 -21.65 16.16
C HIS A 110 -2.15 -20.38 16.49
N ARG A 111 -1.41 -19.87 15.51
CA ARG A 111 -0.66 -18.62 15.66
C ARG A 111 -1.61 -17.43 15.53
N CYS A 112 -1.50 -16.50 16.47
CA CYS A 112 -2.18 -15.20 16.42
C CYS A 112 -1.53 -14.20 15.43
N GLY A 113 -0.46 -14.58 14.72
CA GLY A 113 0.29 -13.72 13.81
C GLY A 113 0.72 -14.39 12.50
N GLY A 114 1.19 -13.61 11.53
CA GLY A 114 1.74 -14.08 10.25
C GLY A 114 0.74 -14.25 9.10
N ARG A 115 -0.51 -13.82 9.29
CA ARG A 115 -1.53 -13.77 8.23
C ARG A 115 -1.44 -12.49 7.40
N GLY A 116 -0.75 -11.47 7.89
CA GLY A 116 -0.68 -10.16 7.25
C GLY A 116 -0.07 -10.20 5.86
N TRP A 117 1.01 -10.97 5.67
CA TRP A 117 1.65 -11.06 4.36
C TRP A 117 0.79 -11.75 3.29
N PRO A 118 0.17 -12.92 3.55
CA PRO A 118 -0.82 -13.50 2.64
C PRO A 118 -1.97 -12.56 2.28
N ILE A 119 -2.46 -11.75 3.23
CA ILE A 119 -3.50 -10.75 2.99
C ILE A 119 -3.00 -9.68 2.00
N VAL A 120 -1.81 -9.13 2.22
CA VAL A 120 -1.19 -8.14 1.32
C VAL A 120 -1.06 -8.71 -0.09
N CYS A 121 -0.54 -9.93 -0.23
CA CYS A 121 -0.39 -10.59 -1.53
C CYS A 121 -1.73 -10.86 -2.22
N ARG A 122 -2.81 -11.12 -1.48
CA ARG A 122 -4.13 -11.39 -2.04
C ARG A 122 -4.84 -10.13 -2.52
N LEU A 123 -4.71 -9.03 -1.78
CA LEU A 123 -5.42 -7.78 -2.07
C LEU A 123 -4.66 -6.86 -3.03
N SER A 124 -3.39 -7.15 -3.27
CA SER A 124 -2.56 -6.44 -4.24
C SER A 124 -2.41 -7.27 -5.50
N HIS A 125 -2.55 -6.67 -6.68
CA HIS A 125 -2.25 -7.41 -7.90
C HIS A 125 -0.73 -7.50 -8.16
N THR A 126 0.04 -6.53 -7.63
CA THR A 126 1.49 -6.52 -7.65
C THR A 126 2.02 -6.18 -6.26
N VAL A 127 3.05 -6.92 -5.81
CA VAL A 127 3.85 -6.55 -4.63
C VAL A 127 5.32 -6.55 -5.02
N ARG A 128 6.01 -5.43 -4.75
CA ARG A 128 7.42 -5.23 -5.05
C ARG A 128 8.18 -5.06 -3.75
N ILE A 129 9.35 -5.69 -3.66
CA ILE A 129 10.28 -5.48 -2.55
C ILE A 129 11.60 -5.05 -3.16
N ALA A 130 12.12 -3.90 -2.71
CA ALA A 130 13.36 -3.34 -3.18
C ALA A 130 14.25 -2.98 -2.00
N ASP A 131 15.50 -3.43 -2.02
CA ASP A 131 16.51 -3.00 -1.06
C ASP A 131 16.84 -1.52 -1.25
N LEU A 132 17.04 -0.81 -0.14
CA LEU A 132 17.40 0.61 -0.17
C LEU A 132 18.93 0.78 -0.14
N PRO A 133 19.49 1.76 -0.89
CA PRO A 133 20.94 2.00 -0.93
C PRO A 133 21.56 2.28 0.46
N THR A 134 20.79 2.92 1.35
CA THR A 134 21.20 3.26 2.71
C THR A 134 21.02 2.12 3.71
N GLY A 135 20.60 0.94 3.25
CA GLY A 135 20.14 -0.15 4.11
C GLY A 135 18.62 -0.11 4.36
N GLY A 136 18.07 -1.27 4.73
CA GLY A 136 16.63 -1.50 4.81
C GLY A 136 16.01 -1.86 3.47
N LYS A 137 14.67 -1.86 3.43
CA LYS A 137 13.90 -2.19 2.22
C LYS A 137 12.69 -1.28 2.08
N ARG A 138 12.16 -1.23 0.87
CA ARG A 138 10.86 -0.68 0.51
C ARG A 138 9.96 -1.79 0.00
N VAL A 139 8.80 -1.93 0.62
CA VAL A 139 7.74 -2.83 0.16
C VAL A 139 6.65 -1.96 -0.45
N THR A 140 6.32 -2.20 -1.71
CA THR A 140 5.28 -1.50 -2.46
C THR A 140 4.18 -2.48 -2.84
N ALA A 141 2.96 -2.23 -2.36
CA ALA A 141 1.76 -2.94 -2.77
C ALA A 141 0.97 -2.08 -3.77
N VAL A 142 0.53 -2.68 -4.87
CA VAL A 142 -0.30 -2.04 -5.89
C VAL A 142 -1.70 -2.63 -5.82
N ILE A 143 -2.67 -1.78 -5.47
CA ILE A 143 -4.06 -2.16 -5.22
C ILE A 143 -4.94 -1.54 -6.30
N PRO A 144 -5.76 -2.33 -7.01
CA PRO A 144 -6.67 -1.79 -8.01
C PRO A 144 -7.77 -0.95 -7.34
N LEU A 145 -7.90 0.30 -7.77
CA LEU A 145 -8.99 1.19 -7.38
C LEU A 145 -10.19 0.97 -8.29
N ARG A 146 -11.25 0.37 -7.74
CA ARG A 146 -12.53 0.24 -8.45
C ARG A 146 -13.37 1.46 -8.13
N GLY A 147 -13.50 2.36 -9.12
CA GLY A 147 -14.37 3.53 -9.03
C GLY A 147 -15.70 3.29 -9.73
N LEU A 148 -16.81 3.67 -9.09
CA LEU A 148 -18.04 3.98 -9.81
C LEU A 148 -17.96 5.47 -10.17
N VAL A 149 -17.92 5.76 -11.47
CA VAL A 149 -18.18 7.12 -11.97
C VAL A 149 -19.60 7.46 -11.55
N ARG A 150 -19.84 8.63 -10.96
CA ARG A 150 -21.22 9.08 -10.73
C ARG A 150 -21.91 9.13 -12.09
N GLY A 151 -22.80 8.16 -12.34
CA GLY A 151 -23.72 8.22 -13.46
C GLY A 151 -24.41 9.57 -13.41
N GLY A 152 -24.33 10.31 -14.52
CA GLY A 152 -25.09 11.53 -14.70
C GLY A 152 -26.54 11.24 -14.32
N ARG A 153 -27.07 12.03 -13.41
CA ARG A 153 -28.51 12.20 -13.36
C ARG A 153 -28.86 12.94 -14.65
N ASP A 154 -29.23 12.18 -15.68
CA ASP A 154 -29.94 12.74 -16.81
C ASP A 154 -31.18 13.40 -16.22
N GLY A 155 -31.19 14.73 -16.34
CA GLY A 155 -32.23 15.59 -15.81
C GLY A 155 -33.45 15.60 -16.75
N THR A 156 -34.57 15.93 -16.10
CA THR A 156 -35.87 16.38 -16.65
C THR A 156 -36.73 15.37 -17.38
#